data_AF-A0A524QDD7-F1
#
_entry.id   AF-A0A524QDD7-F1
#
_cell.length_a   1.000
_cell.length_b   1.000
_cell.length_c   1.000
_cell.angle_alpha   90.00
_cell.angle_beta   90.00
_cell.angle_gamma   90.00
#
_symmetry.space_group_name_H-M   'P 1'
#
loop_
_entity.id
_entity.type
_entity.pdbx_description
1 polymer ?
#
loop_
_entity_poly.entity_id
_entity_poly.type
_entity_poly.pdbx_seq_one_letter_code
_entity_poly.pdbx_strand_id
1 'polypeptide(L)'
;MKELLVYAFESSICLLCLWLFYAVFLSGDTHHARNRFYLLMSAVISVLIPMMSFSLRSGSPFLPPEGLARLFLPEARITASGTQAGLLADFPDLIFLLYIGGAAITAILFLFASVRLLWLITAKQNSERIILFDSERHICYSAFGYIFISRGIPPEDAERMITHERNHISRMHHFDLLLAGVINIIQWFNPASYLLRQSLQTIHEYQADSECISHGEEIASYQKL
;
A
#
# COMPACT_ATOMS: atom_id res chain seq x y z
N MET A 1 21.66 -8.81 2.62
CA MET A 1 21.15 -8.71 1.24
C MET A 1 20.18 -9.83 0.92
N LYS A 2 20.62 -11.10 0.89
CA LYS A 2 19.76 -12.27 0.63
C LYS A 2 18.56 -12.37 1.59
N GLU A 3 18.79 -12.20 2.88
CA GLU A 3 17.73 -12.22 3.90
C GLU A 3 16.60 -11.20 3.64
N LEU A 4 16.94 -9.98 3.19
CA LEU A 4 15.94 -8.95 2.90
C LEU A 4 15.10 -9.33 1.68
N LEU A 5 15.71 -9.93 0.66
CA LEU A 5 15.00 -10.41 -0.53
C LEU A 5 14.06 -11.58 -0.18
N VAL A 6 14.52 -12.52 0.64
CA VAL A 6 13.69 -13.62 1.15
C VAL A 6 12.52 -13.06 1.96
N TYR A 7 12.78 -12.11 2.86
CA TYR A 7 11.75 -11.42 3.64
C TYR A 7 10.72 -10.73 2.72
N ALA A 8 11.17 -9.94 1.74
CA ALA A 8 10.28 -9.22 0.82
C ALA A 8 9.40 -10.19 0.01
N PHE A 9 9.95 -11.34 -0.37
CA PHE A 9 9.23 -12.39 -1.09
C PHE A 9 8.25 -13.17 -0.19
N GLU A 10 8.64 -13.55 1.02
CA GLU A 10 7.72 -14.16 2.01
C GLU A 10 6.55 -13.20 2.30
N SER A 11 6.85 -11.91 2.46
CA SER A 11 5.85 -10.85 2.66
C SER A 11 4.93 -10.67 1.45
N SER A 12 5.47 -10.77 0.22
CA SER A 12 4.68 -10.62 -1.00
C SER A 12 3.65 -11.74 -1.17
N ILE A 13 4.04 -12.98 -0.84
CA ILE A 13 3.15 -14.14 -0.83
C ILE A 13 2.07 -13.96 0.24
N CYS A 14 2.44 -13.55 1.45
CA CYS A 14 1.47 -13.30 2.53
C CYS A 14 0.42 -12.26 2.10
N LEU A 15 0.87 -11.14 1.53
CA LEU A 15 -0.02 -10.08 1.05
C LEU A 15 -0.95 -10.58 -0.04
N LEU A 16 -0.43 -11.32 -1.02
CA LEU A 16 -1.21 -11.89 -2.11
C LEU A 16 -2.28 -12.86 -1.59
N CYS A 17 -1.92 -13.77 -0.70
CA CYS A 17 -2.86 -14.72 -0.10
C CYS A 17 -3.97 -14.01 0.69
N LEU A 18 -3.62 -13.03 1.51
CA LEU A 18 -4.59 -12.28 2.32
C LEU A 18 -5.52 -11.44 1.44
N TRP A 19 -4.98 -10.80 0.40
CA TRP A 19 -5.78 -10.07 -0.57
C TRP A 19 -6.70 -10.99 -1.38
N LEU A 20 -6.23 -12.17 -1.80
CA LEU A 20 -7.06 -13.16 -2.50
C LEU A 20 -8.23 -13.64 -1.63
N PHE A 21 -7.98 -13.87 -0.34
CA PHE A 21 -9.06 -14.20 0.59
C PHE A 21 -10.11 -13.08 0.65
N TYR A 22 -9.68 -11.82 0.73
CA TYR A 22 -10.61 -10.70 0.62
C TYR A 22 -11.39 -10.73 -0.71
N ALA A 23 -10.68 -10.88 -1.83
CA ALA A 23 -11.27 -10.80 -3.16
C ALA A 23 -12.34 -11.88 -3.38
N VAL A 24 -12.15 -13.09 -2.88
CA VAL A 24 -13.08 -14.21 -3.07
C VAL A 24 -14.23 -14.19 -2.07
N PHE A 25 -13.97 -13.87 -0.80
CA PHE A 25 -14.94 -14.07 0.27
C PHE A 25 -15.59 -12.78 0.79
N LEU A 26 -14.88 -11.65 0.77
CA LEU A 26 -15.31 -10.42 1.42
C LEU A 26 -15.70 -9.32 0.42
N SER A 27 -15.19 -9.34 -0.81
CA SER A 27 -15.38 -8.24 -1.77
C SER A 27 -16.86 -7.96 -2.10
N GLY A 28 -17.72 -8.98 -2.09
CA GLY A 28 -19.16 -8.87 -2.35
C GLY A 28 -20.02 -8.50 -1.14
N ASP A 29 -19.42 -8.24 0.01
CA ASP A 29 -20.13 -7.95 1.25
C ASP A 29 -20.54 -6.47 1.37
N THR A 30 -21.73 -6.21 1.93
CA THR A 30 -22.25 -4.86 2.19
C THR A 30 -21.69 -4.24 3.47
N HIS A 31 -20.99 -5.01 4.32
CA HIS A 31 -20.37 -4.51 5.54
C HIS A 31 -19.00 -3.87 5.28
N HIS A 32 -18.99 -2.72 4.61
CA HIS A 32 -17.79 -2.02 4.16
C HIS A 32 -16.77 -1.70 5.28
N ALA A 33 -17.22 -1.43 6.50
CA ALA A 33 -16.33 -1.20 7.65
C ALA A 33 -15.47 -2.41 8.00
N ARG A 34 -16.04 -3.63 7.93
CA ARG A 34 -15.30 -4.87 8.16
C ARG A 34 -14.28 -5.12 7.05
N ASN A 35 -14.68 -4.87 5.81
CA ASN A 35 -13.81 -5.01 4.66
C ASN A 35 -12.61 -4.06 4.71
N ARG A 36 -12.84 -2.79 5.08
CA ARG A 36 -11.78 -1.81 5.32
C ARG A 36 -10.81 -2.30 6.39
N PHE A 37 -11.33 -2.71 7.54
CA PHE A 37 -10.52 -3.21 8.65
C PHE A 37 -9.68 -4.42 8.24
N TYR A 38 -10.29 -5.39 7.55
CA TYR A 38 -9.59 -6.58 7.06
C TYR A 38 -8.43 -6.23 6.13
N LEU A 39 -8.64 -5.34 5.15
CA LEU A 39 -7.57 -4.94 4.21
C LEU A 39 -6.42 -4.21 4.91
N LEU A 40 -6.74 -3.28 5.82
CA LEU A 40 -5.72 -2.57 6.60
C LEU A 40 -4.91 -3.54 7.48
N MET A 41 -5.59 -4.47 8.15
CA MET A 41 -4.90 -5.51 8.94
C MET A 41 -4.08 -6.43 8.06
N SER A 42 -4.58 -6.80 6.86
CA SER A 42 -3.84 -7.65 5.92
C SER A 42 -2.53 -7.02 5.47
N ALA A 43 -2.55 -5.72 5.17
CA ALA A 43 -1.36 -4.94 4.83
C ALA A 43 -0.32 -4.94 5.96
N VAL A 44 -0.75 -4.78 7.22
CA VAL A 44 0.15 -4.80 8.38
C VAL A 44 0.67 -6.22 8.65
N ILE A 45 -0.23 -7.21 8.65
CA ILE A 45 0.08 -8.62 8.93
C ILE A 45 1.05 -9.19 7.89
N SER A 46 0.91 -8.85 6.61
CA SER A 46 1.82 -9.33 5.57
C SER A 46 3.27 -8.89 5.77
N VAL A 47 3.48 -7.78 6.47
CA VAL A 47 4.82 -7.27 6.82
C VAL A 47 5.29 -7.86 8.15
N LEU A 48 4.40 -8.04 9.12
CA LEU A 48 4.74 -8.53 10.47
C LEU A 48 5.02 -10.04 10.51
N ILE A 49 4.27 -10.87 9.78
CA ILE A 49 4.45 -12.34 9.81
C ILE A 49 5.89 -12.74 9.45
N PRO A 50 6.47 -12.29 8.32
CA PRO A 50 7.84 -12.65 7.96
C PRO A 50 8.89 -12.03 8.89
N MET A 51 8.53 -10.96 9.63
CA MET A 51 9.45 -10.33 10.57
C MET A 51 9.67 -11.23 11.80
N MET A 52 8.62 -11.91 12.25
CA MET A 52 8.69 -12.88 13.35
C MET A 52 9.51 -14.12 12.97
N SER A 53 9.35 -14.64 11.75
CA SER A 53 10.16 -15.78 11.27
C SER A 53 11.63 -15.38 11.10
N PHE A 54 11.91 -14.17 10.62
CA PHE A 54 13.26 -13.64 10.46
C PHE A 54 14.01 -13.51 11.81
N SER A 55 13.35 -13.00 12.85
CA SER A 55 13.93 -12.91 14.20
C SER A 55 14.28 -14.27 14.79
N LEU A 56 13.46 -15.30 14.53
CA LEU A 56 13.72 -16.67 15.00
C LEU A 56 14.90 -17.32 14.27
N ARG A 57 15.06 -17.08 12.95
CA ARG A 57 16.20 -17.61 12.17
C ARG A 57 17.52 -16.95 12.54
N SER A 58 17.51 -15.66 12.83
CA SER A 58 18.72 -14.89 13.16
C SER A 58 19.18 -15.05 14.61
N GLY A 59 18.30 -15.55 15.50
CA GLY A 59 18.51 -15.63 16.95
C GLY A 59 18.78 -17.03 17.52
N SER A 60 18.92 -18.07 16.70
CA SER A 60 19.17 -19.44 17.19
C SER A 60 20.66 -19.81 17.14
N PRO A 61 21.36 -19.92 18.28
CA PRO A 61 22.61 -20.68 18.39
C PRO A 61 22.34 -22.18 18.59
N PHE A 62 21.11 -22.66 18.41
CA PHE A 62 20.84 -24.09 18.41
C PHE A 62 21.23 -24.67 17.06
N LEU A 63 22.45 -25.23 17.07
CA LEU A 63 23.02 -26.23 16.17
C LEU A 63 22.23 -26.42 14.87
N PRO A 64 22.73 -25.94 13.72
CA PRO A 64 22.14 -26.31 12.44
C PRO A 64 22.09 -27.85 12.34
N PRO A 65 21.05 -28.46 11.74
CA PRO A 65 20.97 -29.91 11.54
C PRO A 65 22.21 -30.50 10.85
N GLU A 66 22.91 -29.65 10.09
CA GLU A 66 24.20 -29.95 9.45
C GLU A 66 25.32 -30.26 10.45
N GLY A 67 25.30 -29.68 11.65
CA GLY A 67 26.30 -29.91 12.70
C GLY A 67 26.24 -31.31 13.31
N LEU A 68 25.04 -31.90 13.42
CA LEU A 68 24.87 -33.29 13.86
C LEU A 68 25.27 -34.28 12.76
N ALA A 69 24.99 -33.97 11.50
CA ALA A 69 25.41 -34.82 10.37
C ALA A 69 26.95 -34.86 10.20
N ARG A 70 27.64 -33.76 10.48
CA ARG A 70 29.11 -33.67 10.44
C ARG A 70 29.83 -34.44 11.56
N LEU A 71 29.15 -34.81 12.63
CA LEU A 71 29.71 -35.62 13.72
C LEU A 71 29.76 -37.13 13.39
N PHE A 72 29.02 -37.59 12.38
CA PHE A 72 28.88 -39.01 12.06
C PHE A 72 29.46 -39.43 10.69
N LEU A 73 29.98 -38.49 9.90
CA LEU A 73 30.53 -38.77 8.57
C LEU A 73 31.94 -38.17 8.42
N PRO A 74 32.94 -38.94 7.95
CA PRO A 74 34.24 -38.38 7.62
C PRO A 74 34.08 -37.31 6.52
N GLU A 75 34.51 -36.08 6.79
CA GLU A 75 34.53 -35.02 5.77
C GLU A 75 35.52 -35.40 4.65
N ALA A 76 34.99 -35.87 3.52
CA ALA A 76 35.74 -35.90 2.27
C ALA A 76 35.94 -34.46 1.79
N ARG A 77 37.12 -33.90 2.04
CA ARG A 77 37.53 -32.60 1.48
C ARG A 77 37.79 -32.76 -0.01
N ILE A 78 36.76 -32.52 -0.81
CA ILE A 78 36.91 -32.25 -2.23
C ILE A 78 37.42 -30.82 -2.34
N THR A 79 38.74 -30.64 -2.54
CA THR A 79 39.31 -29.37 -2.98
C THR A 79 38.89 -29.14 -4.43
N ALA A 80 37.74 -28.51 -4.63
CA ALA A 80 37.38 -27.94 -5.92
C ALA A 80 38.29 -26.72 -6.18
N SER A 81 39.44 -26.96 -6.81
CA SER A 81 40.19 -25.90 -7.49
C SER A 81 39.47 -25.60 -8.79
N GLY A 82 38.57 -24.63 -8.77
CA GLY A 82 37.70 -24.29 -9.88
C GLY A 82 37.28 -22.85 -9.81
N THR A 83 38.19 -21.94 -10.12
CA THR A 83 37.89 -20.53 -10.35
C THR A 83 37.10 -20.40 -11.66
N GLN A 84 35.79 -20.57 -11.57
CA GLN A 84 34.86 -19.86 -12.44
C GLN A 84 33.90 -19.10 -11.53
N ALA A 85 34.36 -17.95 -11.03
CA ALA A 85 33.49 -16.84 -10.69
C ALA A 85 32.90 -16.31 -12.00
N GLY A 86 32.05 -17.12 -12.64
CA GLY A 86 31.26 -16.73 -13.79
C GLY A 86 30.08 -15.89 -13.31
N LEU A 87 29.52 -15.13 -14.25
CA LEU A 87 28.37 -14.20 -14.15
C LEU A 87 27.29 -14.54 -13.09
N LEU A 88 27.09 -15.81 -12.74
CA LEU A 88 26.19 -16.31 -11.69
C LEU A 88 26.51 -15.85 -10.26
N ALA A 89 27.77 -15.49 -9.96
CA ALA A 89 28.15 -14.99 -8.63
C ALA A 89 27.53 -13.61 -8.32
N ASP A 90 27.30 -12.78 -9.35
CA ASP A 90 26.82 -11.40 -9.22
C ASP A 90 25.28 -11.28 -9.26
N PHE A 91 24.55 -12.35 -9.61
CA PHE A 91 23.08 -12.32 -9.73
C PHE A 91 22.35 -11.89 -8.45
N PRO A 92 22.71 -12.39 -7.24
CA PRO A 92 22.03 -11.98 -6.02
C PRO A 92 22.20 -10.49 -5.71
N ASP A 93 23.35 -9.92 -6.04
CA ASP A 93 23.65 -8.51 -5.80
C ASP A 93 22.95 -7.60 -6.82
N LEU A 94 22.85 -8.05 -8.09
CA LEU A 94 22.06 -7.37 -9.11
C LEU A 94 20.56 -7.32 -8.74
N ILE A 95 19.99 -8.44 -8.28
CA ILE A 95 18.58 -8.49 -7.84
C ILE A 95 18.36 -7.60 -6.62
N PHE A 96 19.30 -7.60 -5.67
CA PHE A 96 19.23 -6.71 -4.51
C PHE A 96 19.28 -5.24 -4.91
N LEU A 97 20.18 -4.87 -5.84
CA LEU A 97 20.29 -3.51 -6.36
C LEU A 97 19.01 -3.09 -7.10
N LEU A 98 18.43 -3.97 -7.91
CA LEU A 98 17.15 -3.74 -8.59
C LEU A 98 16.02 -3.51 -7.59
N TYR A 99 15.94 -4.34 -6.55
CA TYR A 99 14.93 -4.23 -5.51
C TYR A 99 15.03 -2.88 -4.77
N ILE A 100 16.22 -2.51 -4.30
CA ILE A 100 16.44 -1.24 -3.60
C ILE A 100 16.23 -0.04 -4.54
N GLY A 101 16.68 -0.14 -5.79
CA GLY A 101 16.47 0.91 -6.81
C GLY A 101 14.99 1.16 -7.09
N GLY A 102 14.21 0.09 -7.31
CA GLY A 102 12.77 0.20 -7.53
C GLY A 102 12.02 0.73 -6.30
N ALA A 103 12.41 0.31 -5.10
CA ALA A 103 11.85 0.84 -3.85
C ALA A 103 12.18 2.34 -3.69
N ALA A 104 13.42 2.75 -3.97
CA ALA A 104 13.85 4.14 -3.90
C ALA A 104 13.10 5.03 -4.89
N ILE A 105 12.96 4.61 -6.15
CA ILE A 105 12.19 5.35 -7.16
C ILE A 105 10.74 5.51 -6.70
N THR A 106 10.10 4.41 -6.29
CA THR A 106 8.71 4.43 -5.81
C THR A 106 8.55 5.35 -4.59
N ALA A 107 9.50 5.32 -3.65
CA ALA A 107 9.52 6.19 -2.48
C ALA A 107 9.66 7.67 -2.88
N ILE A 108 10.58 8.00 -3.80
CA ILE A 108 10.77 9.38 -4.28
C ILE A 108 9.49 9.90 -4.95
N LEU A 109 8.85 9.11 -5.81
CA LEU A 109 7.59 9.49 -6.46
C LEU A 109 6.48 9.71 -5.42
N PHE A 110 6.35 8.82 -4.44
CA PHE A 110 5.36 8.94 -3.37
C PHE A 110 5.60 10.17 -2.49
N LEU A 111 6.85 10.42 -2.10
CA LEU A 111 7.25 11.58 -1.31
C LEU A 111 7.03 12.88 -2.08
N PHE A 112 7.43 12.93 -3.36
CA PHE A 112 7.22 14.11 -4.21
C PHE A 112 5.74 14.44 -4.33
N ALA A 113 4.87 13.45 -4.57
CA ALA A 113 3.43 13.64 -4.63
C ALA A 113 2.87 14.17 -3.30
N SER A 114 3.30 13.59 -2.18
CA SER A 114 2.85 13.96 -0.84
C SER A 114 3.30 15.38 -0.46
N VAL A 115 4.56 15.73 -0.70
CA VAL A 115 5.12 17.06 -0.43
C VAL A 115 4.46 18.12 -1.30
N ARG A 116 4.25 17.85 -2.60
CA ARG A 116 3.55 18.76 -3.50
C ARG A 116 2.15 19.08 -2.99
N LEU A 117 1.44 18.06 -2.50
CA LEU A 117 0.10 18.22 -1.95
C LEU A 117 0.11 19.06 -0.66
N LEU A 118 1.05 18.78 0.25
CA LEU A 118 1.22 19.57 1.48
C LEU A 118 1.61 21.02 1.19
N TRP A 119 2.47 21.25 0.19
CA TRP A 119 2.86 22.60 -0.21
C TRP A 119 1.64 23.39 -0.72
N LEU A 120 0.80 22.80 -1.58
CA LEU A 120 -0.45 23.42 -2.04
C LEU A 120 -1.37 23.78 -0.89
N ILE A 121 -1.47 22.92 0.13
CA ILE A 121 -2.26 23.15 1.33
C ILE A 121 -1.73 24.37 2.10
N THR A 122 -0.42 24.41 2.36
CA THR A 122 0.19 25.50 3.14
C THR A 122 0.16 26.84 2.41
N ALA A 123 0.24 26.85 1.08
CA ALA A 123 0.27 28.07 0.26
C ALA A 123 -1.09 28.76 0.13
N LYS A 124 -2.19 28.02 0.31
CA LYS A 124 -3.57 28.48 0.04
C LYS A 124 -4.40 28.69 1.32
N GLN A 125 -3.74 28.99 2.44
CA GLN A 125 -4.33 29.17 3.78
C GLN A 125 -5.72 29.84 3.73
N ASN A 126 -6.78 29.04 3.85
CA ASN A 126 -8.16 29.49 3.84
C ASN A 126 -8.87 28.92 5.09
N SER A 127 -9.69 29.73 5.75
CA SER A 127 -10.37 29.38 7.00
C SER A 127 -11.30 28.17 6.85
N GLU A 128 -11.84 27.96 5.65
CA GLU A 128 -12.81 26.88 5.39
C GLU A 128 -12.19 25.55 4.95
N ARG A 129 -10.85 25.46 4.86
CA ARG A 129 -10.12 24.27 4.35
C ARG A 129 -10.52 23.83 2.93
N ILE A 130 -11.12 24.73 2.15
CA ILE A 130 -11.46 24.52 0.73
C ILE A 130 -10.45 25.26 -0.13
N ILE A 131 -9.83 24.55 -1.07
CA ILE A 131 -8.81 25.06 -2.00
C ILE A 131 -9.37 25.02 -3.42
N LEU A 132 -9.55 26.21 -3.99
CA LEU A 132 -9.96 26.37 -5.38
C LEU A 132 -8.75 26.32 -6.32
N PHE A 133 -8.85 25.49 -7.36
CA PHE A 133 -7.87 25.38 -8.43
C PHE A 133 -8.54 25.45 -9.81
N ASP A 134 -7.77 25.86 -10.81
CA ASP A 134 -8.25 25.92 -12.19
C ASP A 134 -8.00 24.57 -12.86
N SER A 135 -9.06 23.95 -13.36
CA SER A 135 -8.99 22.71 -14.13
C SER A 135 -10.06 22.69 -15.20
N GLU A 136 -9.70 22.18 -16.38
CA GLU A 136 -10.67 21.94 -17.47
C GLU A 136 -11.63 20.79 -17.14
N ARG A 137 -11.33 19.99 -16.11
CA ARG A 137 -12.18 18.90 -15.65
C ARG A 137 -12.93 19.31 -14.39
N HIS A 138 -14.17 18.84 -14.27
CA HIS A 138 -14.99 18.97 -13.06
C HIS A 138 -14.51 17.93 -12.04
N ILE A 139 -13.50 18.29 -11.25
CA ILE A 139 -12.89 17.41 -10.25
C ILE A 139 -13.06 18.03 -8.87
N CYS A 140 -13.49 17.21 -7.91
CA CYS A 140 -13.42 17.46 -6.49
C CYS A 140 -12.68 16.29 -5.84
N TYR A 141 -11.80 16.55 -4.88
CA TYR A 141 -11.15 15.50 -4.09
C TYR A 141 -10.71 16.04 -2.74
N SER A 142 -10.60 15.17 -1.74
CA SER A 142 -10.09 15.51 -0.41
C SER A 142 -8.74 14.87 -0.11
N ALA A 143 -7.90 15.61 0.61
CA ALA A 143 -6.64 15.08 1.14
C ALA A 143 -6.18 15.87 2.36
N PHE A 144 -5.58 15.19 3.33
CA PHE A 144 -5.05 15.80 4.57
C PHE A 144 -6.04 16.74 5.29
N GLY A 145 -7.34 16.50 5.17
CA GLY A 145 -8.39 17.34 5.77
C GLY A 145 -8.73 18.62 5.01
N TYR A 146 -8.26 18.75 3.76
CA TYR A 146 -8.61 19.82 2.84
C TYR A 146 -9.41 19.27 1.66
N ILE A 147 -10.33 20.08 1.14
CA ILE A 147 -11.13 19.76 -0.05
C ILE A 147 -10.60 20.62 -1.20
N PHE A 148 -10.29 20.00 -2.32
CA PHE A 148 -9.84 20.64 -3.54
C PHE A 148 -10.98 20.59 -4.55
N ILE A 149 -11.36 21.75 -5.08
CA ILE A 149 -12.46 21.83 -6.04
C ILE A 149 -12.10 22.72 -7.24
N SER A 150 -12.47 22.25 -8.44
CA SER A 150 -12.32 23.00 -9.68
C SER A 150 -13.28 24.18 -9.73
N ARG A 151 -12.79 25.36 -10.13
CA ARG A 151 -13.62 26.57 -10.26
C ARG A 151 -14.74 26.48 -11.32
N GLY A 152 -14.64 25.52 -12.26
CA GLY A 152 -15.62 25.36 -13.34
C GLY A 152 -16.93 24.68 -12.94
N ILE A 153 -17.05 24.21 -11.70
CA ILE A 153 -18.21 23.42 -11.23
C ILE A 153 -19.38 24.37 -10.85
N PRO A 154 -20.62 24.10 -11.31
CA PRO A 154 -21.81 24.84 -10.88
C PRO A 154 -21.99 24.81 -9.35
N PRO A 155 -22.52 25.87 -8.71
CA PRO A 155 -22.65 25.94 -7.26
C PRO A 155 -23.42 24.78 -6.62
N GLU A 156 -24.52 24.33 -7.25
CA GLU A 156 -25.34 23.23 -6.75
C GLU A 156 -24.57 21.89 -6.75
N ASP A 157 -23.81 21.61 -7.81
CA ASP A 157 -22.97 20.42 -7.90
C ASP A 157 -21.77 20.51 -6.94
N ALA A 158 -21.22 21.72 -6.77
CA ALA A 158 -20.09 21.96 -5.88
C ALA A 158 -20.42 21.65 -4.42
N GLU A 159 -21.58 22.08 -3.92
CA GLU A 159 -22.01 21.81 -2.54
C GLU A 159 -22.14 20.31 -2.26
N ARG A 160 -22.68 19.57 -3.23
CA ARG A 160 -22.86 18.11 -3.14
C ARG A 160 -21.52 17.39 -3.17
N MET A 161 -20.63 17.76 -4.09
CA MET A 161 -19.27 17.22 -4.15
C MET A 161 -18.46 17.52 -2.88
N ILE A 162 -18.61 18.73 -2.30
CA ILE A 162 -17.96 19.10 -1.04
C ILE A 162 -18.48 18.25 0.12
N THR A 163 -19.79 17.95 0.13
CA THR A 163 -20.40 17.11 1.17
C THR A 163 -19.88 15.67 1.10
N HIS A 164 -19.79 15.10 -0.11
CA HIS A 164 -19.15 13.80 -0.34
C HIS A 164 -17.71 13.77 0.17
N GLU A 165 -16.90 14.74 -0.23
CA GLU A 165 -15.50 14.85 0.17
C GLU A 165 -15.30 15.09 1.68
N ARG A 166 -16.27 15.72 2.34
CA ARG A 166 -16.26 15.86 3.81
C ARG A 166 -16.41 14.51 4.51
N ASN A 167 -17.15 13.56 3.94
CA ASN A 167 -17.26 12.20 4.49
C ASN A 167 -15.92 11.45 4.41
N HIS A 168 -15.17 11.60 3.30
CA HIS A 168 -13.81 11.05 3.19
C HIS A 168 -12.87 11.59 4.27
N ILE A 169 -12.96 12.89 4.59
CA ILE A 169 -12.18 13.52 5.66
C ILE A 169 -12.60 12.95 7.02
N SER A 170 -13.90 12.90 7.31
CA SER A 170 -14.46 12.39 8.56
C SER A 170 -14.00 10.96 8.86
N ARG A 171 -13.96 10.10 7.83
CA ARG A 171 -13.51 8.70 7.94
C ARG A 171 -12.01 8.51 7.87
N MET A 172 -11.24 9.59 7.72
CA MET A 172 -9.78 9.58 7.69
C MET A 172 -9.22 8.69 6.56
N HIS A 173 -9.94 8.57 5.43
CA HIS A 173 -9.57 7.70 4.29
C HIS A 173 -8.18 8.01 3.72
N HIS A 174 -7.73 9.26 3.86
CA HIS A 174 -6.38 9.66 3.44
C HIS A 174 -5.27 8.83 4.12
N PHE A 175 -5.40 8.50 5.41
CA PHE A 175 -4.38 7.74 6.13
C PHE A 175 -4.26 6.29 5.63
N ASP A 176 -5.38 5.70 5.23
CA ASP A 176 -5.39 4.37 4.61
C ASP A 176 -4.60 4.37 3.30
N LEU A 177 -4.76 5.41 2.48
CA LEU A 177 -4.02 5.55 1.22
C LEU A 177 -2.53 5.82 1.44
N LEU A 178 -2.18 6.53 2.52
CA LEU A 178 -0.78 6.68 2.94
C LEU A 178 -0.17 5.33 3.34
N LEU A 179 -0.88 4.54 4.16
CA LEU A 179 -0.44 3.19 4.53
C LEU A 179 -0.26 2.32 3.28
N ALA A 180 -1.25 2.29 2.38
CA ALA A 180 -1.17 1.55 1.14
C ALA A 180 0.00 2.04 0.25
N GLY A 181 0.30 3.34 0.27
CA GLY A 181 1.48 3.92 -0.37
C GLY A 181 2.80 3.38 0.20
N VAL A 182 2.92 3.29 1.53
CA VAL A 182 4.08 2.69 2.20
C VAL A 182 4.23 1.22 1.83
N ILE A 183 3.13 0.46 1.83
CA ILE A 183 3.16 -0.94 1.38
C ILE A 183 3.60 -1.05 -0.07
N ASN A 184 3.10 -0.20 -0.97
CA ASN A 184 3.54 -0.16 -2.37
C ASN A 184 5.02 0.17 -2.53
N ILE A 185 5.64 0.96 -1.65
CA ILE A 185 7.08 1.20 -1.70
C ILE A 185 7.85 -0.09 -1.40
N ILE A 186 7.47 -0.79 -0.34
CA ILE A 186 8.11 -2.05 0.09
C ILE A 186 7.85 -3.15 -0.96
N GLN A 187 6.65 -3.19 -1.49
CA GLN A 187 6.12 -4.23 -2.37
C GLN A 187 5.94 -3.73 -3.81
N TRP A 188 6.81 -2.82 -4.28
CA TRP A 188 6.64 -2.12 -5.56
C TRP A 188 6.51 -3.05 -6.77
N PHE A 189 7.12 -4.24 -6.69
CA PHE A 189 7.09 -5.28 -7.73
C PHE A 189 5.84 -6.18 -7.62
N ASN A 190 5.11 -6.14 -6.51
CA ASN A 190 4.01 -7.06 -6.22
C ASN A 190 2.66 -6.46 -6.64
N PRO A 191 1.96 -7.05 -7.63
CA PRO A 191 0.65 -6.53 -8.05
C PRO A 191 -0.40 -6.52 -6.93
N ALA A 192 -0.30 -7.41 -5.95
CA ALA A 192 -1.25 -7.48 -4.84
C ALA A 192 -1.30 -6.20 -4.00
N SER A 193 -0.20 -5.45 -3.89
CA SER A 193 -0.19 -4.20 -3.13
C SER A 193 -1.03 -3.11 -3.82
N TYR A 194 -0.95 -3.04 -5.15
CA TYR A 194 -1.76 -2.12 -5.95
C TYR A 194 -3.23 -2.51 -5.95
N LEU A 195 -3.54 -3.81 -6.03
CA LEU A 195 -4.90 -4.32 -5.93
C LEU A 195 -5.51 -4.07 -4.54
N LEU A 196 -4.72 -4.19 -3.47
CA LEU A 196 -5.12 -3.83 -2.12
C LEU A 196 -5.47 -2.34 -2.04
N ARG A 197 -4.62 -1.46 -2.60
CA ARG A 197 -4.89 -0.01 -2.64
C ARG A 197 -6.18 0.29 -3.40
N GLN A 198 -6.38 -0.32 -4.57
CA GLN A 198 -7.61 -0.14 -5.36
C GLN A 198 -8.83 -0.62 -4.58
N SER A 199 -8.74 -1.76 -3.90
CA SER A 199 -9.82 -2.30 -3.07
C SER A 199 -10.18 -1.37 -1.91
N LEU A 200 -9.19 -0.74 -1.27
CA LEU A 200 -9.41 0.28 -0.25
C LEU A 200 -10.15 1.50 -0.81
N GLN A 201 -9.74 2.00 -1.98
CA GLN A 201 -10.42 3.12 -2.65
C GLN A 201 -11.88 2.78 -2.95
N THR A 202 -12.15 1.59 -3.50
CA THR A 202 -13.52 1.13 -3.74
C THR A 202 -14.36 1.10 -2.45
N ILE A 203 -13.78 0.63 -1.34
CA ILE A 203 -14.46 0.64 -0.03
C ILE A 203 -14.67 2.06 0.48
N HIS A 204 -13.72 2.97 0.26
CA HIS A 204 -13.86 4.39 0.65
C HIS A 204 -15.04 5.05 -0.03
N GLU A 205 -15.22 4.82 -1.33
CA GLU A 205 -16.39 5.29 -2.07
C GLU A 205 -17.67 4.68 -1.48
N TYR A 206 -17.74 3.35 -1.32
CA TYR A 206 -18.93 2.73 -0.73
C TYR A 206 -19.31 3.27 0.66
N GLN A 207 -18.32 3.62 1.48
CA GLN A 207 -18.56 4.23 2.78
C GLN A 207 -19.06 5.67 2.66
N ALA A 208 -18.46 6.48 1.78
CA ALA A 208 -18.88 7.85 1.54
C ALA A 208 -20.30 7.91 0.94
N ASP A 209 -20.59 7.06 -0.04
CA ASP A 209 -21.89 6.93 -0.70
C ASP A 209 -22.99 6.57 0.29
N SER A 210 -22.74 5.55 1.12
CA SER A 210 -23.69 5.09 2.13
C SER A 210 -24.02 6.19 3.13
N GLU A 211 -23.06 7.07 3.45
CA GLU A 211 -23.30 8.20 4.35
C GLU A 211 -24.15 9.28 3.68
N CYS A 212 -23.88 9.62 2.42
CA CYS A 212 -24.69 10.56 1.66
C CYS A 212 -26.16 10.11 1.57
N ILE A 213 -26.41 8.84 1.25
CA ILE A 213 -27.76 8.26 1.17
C ILE A 213 -28.45 8.31 2.55
N SER A 214 -27.73 8.01 3.63
CA SER A 214 -28.29 8.04 4.99
C SER A 214 -28.72 9.44 5.45
N HIS A 215 -28.15 10.49 4.85
CA HIS A 215 -28.50 11.89 5.10
C HIS A 215 -29.57 12.44 4.14
N GLY A 216 -30.14 11.60 3.28
CA GLY A 216 -31.31 11.92 2.45
C GLY A 216 -31.01 12.41 1.02
N GLU A 217 -29.78 12.24 0.51
CA GLU A 217 -29.44 12.55 -0.89
C GLU A 217 -30.06 11.50 -1.86
N GLU A 218 -30.64 11.97 -2.97
CA GLU A 218 -31.29 11.10 -3.96
C GLU A 218 -30.29 10.26 -4.79
N ILE A 219 -30.53 8.94 -4.84
CA ILE A 219 -29.66 7.92 -5.48
C ILE A 219 -29.37 8.22 -6.97
N ALA A 220 -30.33 8.83 -7.68
CA ALA A 220 -30.21 9.11 -9.12
C ALA A 220 -29.20 10.20 -9.48
N SER A 221 -28.78 10.99 -8.49
CA SER A 221 -27.96 12.19 -8.69
C SER A 221 -26.47 11.92 -8.42
N TYR A 222 -26.10 10.70 -8.04
CA TYR A 222 -24.74 10.30 -7.67
C TYR A 222 -23.96 9.60 -8.80
N GLN A 223 -24.62 8.86 -9.69
CA GLN A 223 -23.99 8.11 -10.80
C GLN A 223 -23.34 8.96 -11.91
N LYS A 224 -23.32 10.29 -11.77
CA LYS A 224 -22.75 11.23 -12.76
C LYS A 224 -21.46 11.93 -12.30
N LEU A 225 -20.94 11.59 -11.12
CA LEU A 225 -19.67 12.10 -10.61
C LEU A 225 -18.48 11.30 -11.15
#